data_AF-A0A661J0V7-F1
#
_entry.id   AF-A0A661J0V7-F1
#
_cell.length_a   1.000
_cell.length_b   1.000
_cell.length_c   1.000
_cell.angle_alpha   90.00
_cell.angle_beta   90.00
_cell.angle_gamma   90.00
#
_symmetry.space_group_name_H-M   'P 1'
#
loop_
_entity.id
_entity.type
_entity.pdbx_description
1 polymer ?
#
loop_
_entity_poly.entity_id
_entity_poly.type
_entity_poly.pdbx_seq_one_letter_code
_entity_poly.pdbx_strand_id
1 'polypeptide(L)'
;NNELNKHERILPCKVSCALCGTLIADEGRNMWLAFPSLFNFGGVAKVPTKLKPMWHIFYAMRVIEIKDDLPKWSGHKNQSSKFD
;
A
#
# COMPACT_ATOMS: atom_id res chain seq x y z
N ASN A 1 5.93 -16.21 3.56
CA ASN A 1 6.34 -16.02 4.97
C ASN A 1 5.26 -16.37 5.98
N ASN A 2 3.99 -15.98 5.78
CA ASN A 2 2.87 -16.64 6.49
C ASN A 2 2.71 -18.10 5.99
N GLU A 3 2.78 -18.31 4.67
CA GLU A 3 2.80 -19.64 4.02
C GLU A 3 3.93 -20.60 4.46
N LEU A 4 4.98 -20.09 5.12
CA LEU A 4 6.16 -20.89 5.49
C LEU A 4 6.27 -21.14 6.99
N ASN A 5 5.39 -20.53 7.81
CA ASN A 5 5.42 -20.62 9.28
C ASN A 5 6.81 -20.37 9.90
N LYS A 6 7.59 -19.46 9.31
CA LYS A 6 8.92 -19.06 9.80
C LYS A 6 8.87 -17.62 10.30
N HIS A 7 9.30 -17.39 11.54
CA HIS A 7 9.45 -16.06 12.14
C HIS A 7 10.74 -15.36 11.70
N GLU A 8 11.12 -15.52 10.44
CA GLU A 8 12.28 -14.87 9.84
C GLU A 8 11.82 -13.72 8.95
N ARG A 9 12.54 -12.59 8.98
CA ARG A 9 12.26 -11.43 8.12
C ARG A 9 12.75 -11.69 6.69
N ILE A 10 11.99 -12.48 5.94
CA ILE A 10 12.25 -12.81 4.52
C ILE A 10 11.32 -11.96 3.65
N LEU A 11 11.90 -11.11 2.81
CA LEU A 11 11.14 -10.20 1.96
C LEU A 11 10.55 -10.92 0.73
N PRO A 12 9.32 -10.57 0.29
CA PRO A 12 8.42 -9.61 0.91
C PRO A 12 7.72 -10.17 2.17
N CYS A 13 7.57 -9.35 3.21
CA CYS A 13 6.88 -9.74 4.45
C CYS A 13 5.93 -8.67 4.99
N LYS A 14 4.92 -9.13 5.72
CA LYS A 14 4.05 -8.27 6.54
C LYS A 14 4.79 -7.89 7.81
N VAL A 15 4.68 -6.62 8.21
CA VAL A 15 5.20 -6.10 9.47
C VAL A 15 4.03 -5.88 10.42
N SER A 16 4.12 -6.40 11.64
CA SER A 16 3.09 -6.29 12.67
C SER A 16 3.66 -5.73 13.97
N CYS A 17 2.82 -5.07 14.76
CA CYS A 17 3.15 -4.64 16.12
C CYS A 17 3.41 -5.86 17.02
N ALA A 18 4.53 -5.88 17.73
CA ALA A 18 4.89 -6.99 18.63
C ALA A 18 3.97 -7.13 19.85
N LEU A 19 3.29 -6.05 20.25
CA LEU A 19 2.40 -6.04 21.43
C LEU A 19 0.99 -6.52 21.11
N CYS A 20 0.40 -6.08 19.99
CA CYS A 20 -1.01 -6.34 19.67
C CYS A 20 -1.23 -7.10 18.36
N GLY A 21 -0.18 -7.36 17.58
CA GLY A 21 -0.29 -8.08 16.30
C GLY A 21 -0.87 -7.26 15.14
N THR A 22 -1.31 -6.02 15.35
CA THR A 22 -1.84 -5.15 14.29
C THR A 22 -0.82 -4.98 13.17
N LEU A 23 -1.25 -5.17 11.91
CA LEU A 23 -0.42 -4.94 10.74
C LEU A 23 -0.11 -3.45 10.57
N ILE A 24 1.16 -3.12 10.33
CA ILE A 24 1.63 -1.74 10.19
C ILE A 24 2.15 -1.37 8.80
N ALA A 25 2.75 -2.34 8.12
CA ALA A 25 3.33 -2.12 6.80
C ALA A 25 3.55 -3.44 6.06
N ASP A 26 3.76 -3.34 4.75
CA ASP A 26 4.34 -4.38 3.92
C ASP A 26 5.76 -3.97 3.53
N GLU A 27 6.72 -4.83 3.83
CA GLU A 27 8.10 -4.65 3.38
C GLU A 27 8.36 -5.52 2.16
N GLY A 28 8.55 -4.87 1.02
CA GLY A 28 8.99 -5.49 -0.22
C GLY A 28 10.51 -5.42 -0.37
N ARG A 29 11.02 -6.02 -1.45
CA ARG A 29 12.47 -6.02 -1.75
C ARG A 29 13.02 -4.64 -2.12
N ASN A 30 12.18 -3.78 -2.69
CA ASN A 30 12.54 -2.44 -3.18
C ASN A 30 11.50 -1.38 -2.78
N MET A 31 10.62 -1.68 -1.84
CA MET A 31 9.50 -0.82 -1.46
C MET A 31 9.10 -1.09 -0.02
N TRP A 32 8.70 -0.04 0.69
CA TRP A 32 8.06 -0.15 2.00
C TRP A 32 6.69 0.55 1.93
N LEU A 33 5.63 -0.20 2.22
CA LEU A 33 4.24 0.27 2.09
C LEU A 33 3.60 0.31 3.47
N ALA A 34 3.65 1.47 4.11
CA ALA A 34 2.96 1.70 5.38
C ALA A 34 1.46 1.93 5.18
N PHE A 35 0.66 1.54 6.16
CA PHE A 35 -0.79 1.79 6.12
C PHE A 35 -1.12 3.25 6.47
N PRO A 36 -1.76 4.01 5.56
CA PRO A 36 -1.99 5.46 5.75
C PRO A 36 -2.76 5.81 7.04
N SER A 37 -3.66 4.94 7.49
CA SER A 37 -4.46 5.15 8.70
C SER A 37 -3.66 5.19 9.99
N LEU A 38 -2.40 4.74 9.99
CA LEU A 38 -1.52 4.75 11.16
C LEU A 38 -0.83 6.10 11.37
N PHE A 39 -0.86 6.99 10.38
CA PHE A 39 -0.27 8.32 10.50
C PHE A 39 -1.32 9.31 10.99
N ASN A 40 -1.08 9.90 12.16
CA ASN A 40 -1.91 10.97 12.69
C ASN A 40 -1.37 12.33 12.26
N PHE A 41 -2.05 12.96 11.30
CA PHE A 41 -1.75 14.35 10.87
C PHE A 41 -2.67 15.38 11.54
N GLY A 42 -3.56 14.97 12.45
CA GLY A 42 -4.53 15.86 13.09
C GLY A 42 -5.69 16.30 12.18
N GLY A 43 -5.98 15.51 11.13
CA GLY A 43 -7.09 15.69 10.20
C GLY A 43 -6.69 15.54 8.71
N VAL A 44 -7.67 15.26 7.84
CA VAL A 44 -7.45 15.05 6.38
C VAL A 44 -6.81 16.27 5.71
N ALA A 45 -7.22 17.48 6.11
CA ALA A 45 -6.68 18.73 5.58
C ALA A 45 -5.20 18.97 5.90
N LYS A 46 -4.65 18.24 6.88
CA LYS A 46 -3.26 18.37 7.35
C LYS A 46 -2.33 17.29 6.79
N VAL A 47 -2.85 16.36 5.97
CA VAL A 47 -2.03 15.37 5.29
C VAL A 47 -1.06 16.09 4.34
N PRO A 48 0.26 15.90 4.47
CA PRO A 48 1.23 16.51 3.58
C PRO A 48 0.93 16.17 2.11
N THR A 49 0.98 17.16 1.22
CA THR A 49 0.72 16.95 -0.21
C THR A 49 1.62 15.87 -0.83
N LYS A 50 2.85 15.72 -0.32
CA LYS A 50 3.80 14.67 -0.74
C LYS A 50 3.32 13.24 -0.44
N LEU A 51 2.35 13.06 0.45
CA LEU A 51 1.77 11.77 0.82
C LEU A 51 0.42 11.51 0.15
N LYS A 52 -0.06 12.44 -0.70
CA LYS A 52 -1.27 12.21 -1.49
C LYS A 52 -1.00 11.14 -2.57
N PRO A 53 -1.99 10.31 -2.90
CA PRO A 53 -1.84 9.36 -3.99
C PRO A 53 -1.59 10.10 -5.30
N MET A 54 -0.74 9.53 -6.14
CA MET A 54 -0.44 10.04 -7.48
C MET A 54 -0.95 9.12 -8.60
N TRP A 55 -1.29 7.86 -8.26
CA TRP A 55 -1.79 6.84 -9.16
C TRP A 55 -2.31 5.64 -8.36
N HIS A 56 -3.09 4.78 -9.01
CA HIS A 56 -3.55 3.48 -8.48
C HIS A 56 -2.85 2.34 -9.20
N ILE A 57 -2.36 1.35 -8.46
CA ILE A 57 -1.80 0.10 -8.99
C ILE A 57 -2.73 -1.07 -8.64
N PHE A 58 -2.65 -2.17 -9.39
CA PHE A 58 -3.52 -3.34 -9.23
C PHE A 58 -5.03 -3.03 -9.37
N TYR A 59 -5.36 -1.99 -10.14
CA TYR A 59 -6.72 -1.47 -10.29
C TYR A 59 -7.65 -2.43 -11.04
N ALA A 60 -7.12 -3.47 -11.71
CA ALA A 60 -7.93 -4.52 -12.32
C ALA A 60 -8.68 -5.39 -11.29
N MET A 61 -8.20 -5.43 -10.04
CA MET A 61 -8.81 -6.20 -8.94
C MET A 61 -9.72 -5.34 -8.04
N ARG A 62 -10.07 -4.13 -8.49
CA ARG A 62 -10.91 -3.23 -7.70
C ARG A 62 -12.32 -3.80 -7.55
N VAL A 63 -12.91 -3.55 -6.39
CA VAL A 63 -14.33 -3.83 -6.12
C VAL A 63 -15.18 -2.58 -6.29
N ILE A 64 -14.56 -1.40 -6.20
CA ILE A 64 -15.21 -0.10 -6.32
C ILE A 64 -14.44 0.80 -7.29
N GLU A 65 -15.17 1.66 -8.01
CA GLU A 65 -14.58 2.69 -8.86
C GLU A 65 -14.20 3.92 -8.04
N ILE A 66 -12.95 4.37 -8.18
CA ILE A 66 -12.42 5.57 -7.55
C ILE A 66 -12.44 6.71 -8.57
N LYS A 67 -13.28 7.72 -8.32
CA LYS A 67 -13.48 8.90 -9.17
C LYS A 67 -12.60 10.06 -8.70
N ASP A 68 -11.29 9.97 -8.96
CA ASP A 68 -10.29 10.95 -8.49
C ASP A 68 -9.34 11.48 -9.57
N ASP A 69 -9.65 11.22 -10.85
CA ASP A 69 -8.87 11.63 -12.04
C ASP A 69 -7.38 11.20 -12.04
N LEU A 70 -6.99 10.36 -11.07
CA LEU A 70 -5.61 9.87 -11.00
C LEU A 70 -5.41 8.70 -11.97
N PRO A 71 -4.20 8.58 -12.57
CA PRO A 71 -3.82 7.44 -13.40
C PRO A 71 -4.07 6.10 -12.71
N LYS A 72 -4.68 5.16 -13.43
CA LYS A 72 -5.02 3.82 -12.92
C LYS A 72 -4.31 2.76 -13.74
N TRP A 73 -3.62 1.82 -13.08
CA TRP A 73 -2.84 0.75 -13.71
C TRP A 73 -3.41 -0.62 -13.33
N SER A 74 -3.52 -1.54 -14.28
CA SER A 74 -4.05 -2.89 -14.04
C SER A 74 -3.20 -3.72 -13.10
N GLY A 75 -1.89 -3.50 -13.10
CA GLY A 75 -0.92 -4.08 -12.17
C GLY A 75 0.06 -3.02 -11.69
N HIS A 76 1.36 -3.30 -11.80
CA HIS A 76 2.41 -2.34 -11.46
C HIS A 76 2.51 -1.18 -12.47
N LYS A 77 2.82 0.01 -11.96
CA LYS A 77 3.06 1.23 -12.76
C LYS A 77 4.16 0.97 -13.80
N ASN A 78 3.93 1.42 -15.04
CA ASN A 78 4.84 1.28 -16.17
C ASN A 78 5.20 -0.16 -16.57
N GLN A 79 4.52 -1.16 -16.00
CA GLN A 79 4.71 -2.58 -16.31
C GLN A 79 3.39 -3.28 -16.65
N SER A 80 2.29 -2.53 -16.71
CA SER A 80 0.95 -3.03 -16.96
C SER A 80 0.15 -2.05 -17.80
N SER A 81 -1.01 -2.48 -18.30
CA SER A 81 -1.92 -1.59 -19.04
C SER A 81 -2.46 -0.49 -18.13
N LYS A 82 -2.53 0.72 -18.67
CA LYS A 82 -3.19 1.86 -18.04
C LYS A 82 -4.68 1.82 -18.40
N PHE A 83 -5.55 2.10 -17.44
CA PHE A 83 -6.96 2.38 -17.72
C PHE A 83 -7.09 3.82 -18.20
N ASP A 84 -7.86 4.01 -19.27
CA ASP A 84 -8.22 5.33 -19.78
C ASP A 84 -9.21 6.04 -18.86
#